data_AF-G2GXL9-F1
#
_entry.id   AF-G2GXL9-F1
#
_cell.length_a   1.000
_cell.length_b   1.000
_cell.length_c   1.000
_cell.angle_alpha   90.00
_cell.angle_beta   90.00
_cell.angle_gamma   90.00
#
_symmetry.space_group_name_H-M   'P 1'
#
loop_
_entity.id
_entity.type
_entity.pdbx_description
1 polymer ?
#
loop_
_entity_poly.entity_id
_entity_poly.type
_entity_poly.pdbx_seq_one_letter_code
_entity_poly.pdbx_strand_id
1 'polypeptide(L)'
;MNTIEEPDRISAVGLTTSTEQKQAIPQSVVDEALAAQLIQYLIAAQIISGLQPDKLADKEKELTFRYLTPRYHDVVIRRNKQPSVSGLTTFTALQREITQSVLDEIAEKTGLEFRLAESDEPADLVFGNFHSPTNSLVGFVNFKAPTSSLVNFVDSTTVPSKRDEIWVNTKLKAHRNPERFKTTLVHEIGHALGLDHSFNLEDPGTIMSYSWSSTGLQVADFLALWTLHGRDSHRQSEERIKAGEQARAQMWLRIKEDMQPKNYWKKFLLRAGNRWCAFVSVDKTHSMLRVDVFKKGAQADGYFRDKTYAEIRIRNHTGKVIFEKEIKGTGMLSSREELPFTEGYQLEIYHAEAETSLFSNPNIQGEPVPDAKTNRFIMTKTGLKRLIPAHQMTLLDRNNYAFASLSVDSVAGQLEIDISRPPANEDAQDSVYASIKVINKKGRVVFKKEIKGSDTGMLRSRILFSEGDKLEIYHAQAEERLKIFSSGVKVNFAVDVKTTTFIMTSKGLEKCLFSPQPTQGDTTDKMAQAISGFTPPPLDAVSYQQDNRLTPSKFFSALVSAGSYG
;
A
#
# COMPACT_ATOMS: atom_id res chain seq x y z
N MET A 1 48.18 37.43 73.12
CA MET A 1 48.48 37.07 71.72
C MET A 1 47.22 36.45 71.14
N ASN A 2 46.59 37.18 70.21
CA ASN A 2 45.56 36.83 69.21
C ASN A 2 44.51 35.76 69.60
N THR A 3 43.32 36.18 70.05
CA THR A 3 42.03 36.21 69.28
C THR A 3 41.58 34.81 68.84
N ILE A 4 40.36 34.35 69.13
CA ILE A 4 39.08 34.82 68.58
C ILE A 4 37.92 34.34 69.48
N GLU A 5 36.85 35.14 69.46
CA GLU A 5 35.60 35.08 70.21
C GLU A 5 34.73 33.82 70.03
N GLU A 6 34.03 33.48 71.11
CA GLU A 6 32.82 32.64 71.22
C GLU A 6 31.59 33.58 71.40
N PRO A 7 30.31 33.16 71.38
CA PRO A 7 29.79 31.78 71.34
C PRO A 7 28.50 31.54 70.51
N ASP A 8 28.18 30.25 70.44
CA ASP A 8 26.87 29.58 70.50
C ASP A 8 25.73 29.75 69.48
N ARG A 9 25.38 28.55 69.01
CA ARG A 9 24.20 28.10 68.27
C ARG A 9 22.93 28.18 69.14
N ILE A 10 21.76 28.35 68.52
CA ILE A 10 20.79 27.27 68.20
C ILE A 10 19.47 27.87 67.63
N SER A 11 19.13 27.36 66.43
CA SER A 11 17.81 27.06 65.84
C SER A 11 16.75 28.14 65.49
N ALA A 12 16.58 28.24 64.16
CA ALA A 12 15.33 28.07 63.37
C ALA A 12 14.19 29.10 63.49
N VAL A 13 13.85 29.71 62.34
CA VAL A 13 12.60 29.47 61.55
C VAL A 13 12.47 30.56 60.48
N GLY A 14 12.37 30.13 59.21
CA GLY A 14 11.53 30.72 58.16
C GLY A 14 11.86 32.10 57.60
N LEU A 15 12.38 32.16 56.38
CA LEU A 15 11.84 33.02 55.31
C LEU A 15 12.42 32.61 53.95
N THR A 16 11.55 32.06 53.12
CA THR A 16 11.76 31.70 51.73
C THR A 16 12.01 32.94 50.88
N THR A 17 13.13 32.99 50.16
CA THR A 17 13.27 33.85 48.98
C THR A 17 13.16 32.98 47.74
N SER A 18 12.12 33.28 46.96
CA SER A 18 11.80 32.70 45.66
C SER A 18 12.90 33.06 44.67
N THR A 19 13.63 32.06 44.20
CA THR A 19 14.50 32.18 43.02
C THR A 19 13.60 32.14 41.79
N GLU A 20 13.27 33.30 41.22
CA GLU A 20 12.65 33.38 39.90
C GLU A 20 13.58 32.72 38.87
N GLN A 21 13.19 31.54 38.39
CA GLN A 21 13.65 30.98 37.13
C GLN A 21 13.27 31.96 36.01
N LYS A 22 14.22 32.79 35.58
CA LYS A 22 14.18 33.38 34.24
C LYS A 22 14.22 32.23 33.24
N GLN A 23 13.05 31.82 32.74
CA GLN A 23 12.95 30.98 31.56
C GLN A 23 13.69 31.68 30.43
N ALA A 24 14.73 31.02 29.91
CA ALA A 24 15.40 31.47 28.70
C ALA A 24 14.36 31.58 27.58
N ILE A 25 14.28 32.75 26.97
CA ILE A 25 13.43 32.97 25.80
C ILE A 25 13.94 32.02 24.70
N PRO A 26 13.09 31.19 24.09
CA PRO A 26 13.50 30.31 22.99
C PRO A 26 14.10 31.14 21.85
N GLN A 27 15.21 30.67 21.25
CA GLN A 27 15.89 31.38 20.16
C GLN A 27 14.94 31.69 18.97
N SER A 28 13.94 30.85 18.72
CA SER A 28 12.89 31.08 17.71
C SER A 28 12.08 32.38 17.93
N VAL A 29 11.82 32.74 19.19
CA VAL A 29 11.11 33.98 19.56
C VAL A 29 12.01 35.21 19.37
N VAL A 30 13.31 35.05 19.58
CA VAL A 30 14.31 36.10 19.33
C VAL A 30 14.47 36.34 17.82
N ASP A 31 14.50 35.27 17.03
CA ASP A 31 14.59 35.35 15.57
C ASP A 31 13.31 35.95 14.95
N GLU A 32 12.15 35.72 15.56
CA GLU A 32 10.86 36.30 15.12
C GLU A 32 10.72 37.79 15.45
N ALA A 33 11.17 38.23 16.63
CA ALA A 33 11.21 39.65 16.97
C ALA A 33 12.18 40.42 16.06
N LEU A 34 13.33 39.82 15.76
CA LEU A 34 14.32 40.37 14.82
C LEU A 34 13.76 40.39 13.39
N ALA A 35 13.06 39.33 12.95
CA ALA A 35 12.37 39.27 11.66
C ALA A 35 11.30 40.35 11.54
N ALA A 36 10.47 40.54 12.58
CA ALA A 36 9.45 41.57 12.61
C ALA A 36 10.04 42.98 12.56
N GLN A 37 11.15 43.23 13.27
CA GLN A 37 11.89 44.50 13.19
C GLN A 37 12.54 44.72 11.82
N LEU A 38 13.11 43.67 11.22
CA LEU A 38 13.67 43.70 9.86
C LEU A 38 12.60 43.99 8.80
N ILE A 39 11.40 43.42 8.93
CA ILE A 39 10.26 43.72 8.05
C ILE A 39 9.85 45.17 8.19
N GLN A 40 9.65 45.65 9.43
CA GLN A 40 9.26 47.04 9.64
C GLN A 40 10.30 48.00 9.08
N TYR A 41 11.59 47.68 9.22
CA TYR A 41 12.68 48.43 8.61
C TYR A 41 12.65 48.37 7.08
N LEU A 42 12.48 47.20 6.47
CA LEU A 42 12.47 47.02 5.02
C LEU A 42 11.22 47.65 4.35
N ILE A 43 10.07 47.61 5.02
CA ILE A 43 8.84 48.33 4.63
C ILE A 43 9.06 49.84 4.75
N ALA A 44 9.60 50.32 5.87
CA ALA A 44 9.88 51.74 6.08
C ALA A 44 10.94 52.29 5.11
N ALA A 45 11.90 51.46 4.70
CA ALA A 45 12.94 51.82 3.75
C ALA A 45 12.51 51.71 2.27
N GLN A 46 11.28 51.27 1.97
CA GLN A 46 10.76 51.05 0.61
C GLN A 46 11.65 50.12 -0.27
N ILE A 47 12.50 49.29 0.35
CA ILE A 47 13.48 48.45 -0.36
C ILE A 47 12.80 47.31 -1.13
N ILE A 48 11.60 46.90 -0.71
CA ILE A 48 10.79 45.89 -1.38
C ILE A 48 9.48 46.56 -1.82
N SER A 49 9.41 47.01 -3.08
CA SER A 49 8.14 47.41 -3.68
C SER A 49 7.22 46.21 -3.83
N GLY A 50 6.06 46.22 -3.19
CA GLY A 50 5.00 45.21 -3.37
C GLY A 50 4.68 44.31 -2.17
N LEU A 51 5.30 44.52 -1.01
CA LEU A 51 4.83 43.92 0.24
C LEU A 51 3.39 44.40 0.50
N GLN A 52 2.42 43.48 0.38
CA GLN A 52 1.04 43.74 0.76
C GLN A 52 0.99 43.76 2.29
N PRO A 53 0.74 44.91 2.93
CA PRO A 53 0.59 44.97 4.37
C PRO A 53 -0.75 44.31 4.69
N ASP A 54 -0.69 43.14 5.29
CA ASP A 54 -1.82 42.36 5.80
C ASP A 54 -2.88 42.02 4.73
N LYS A 55 -2.92 40.74 4.32
CA LYS A 55 -4.13 40.24 3.67
C LYS A 55 -5.28 40.41 4.67
N LEU A 56 -6.32 41.13 4.27
CA LEU A 56 -7.60 41.13 4.99
C LEU A 56 -8.03 39.68 5.24
N ALA A 57 -8.49 39.44 6.47
CA ALA A 57 -8.79 38.16 7.12
C ALA A 57 -9.74 37.19 6.38
N ASP A 58 -10.15 37.47 5.15
CA ASP A 58 -11.34 36.84 4.58
C ASP A 58 -11.07 35.75 3.54
N LYS A 59 -9.81 35.47 3.16
CA LYS A 59 -9.44 34.24 2.42
C LYS A 59 -8.02 33.78 2.74
N GLU A 60 -7.90 32.97 3.80
CA GLU A 60 -6.78 32.04 3.94
C GLU A 60 -6.71 31.19 2.66
N LYS A 61 -5.51 31.06 2.09
CA LYS A 61 -5.32 30.33 0.83
C LYS A 61 -5.16 28.85 1.20
N GLU A 62 -6.25 28.09 1.07
CA GLU A 62 -6.20 26.63 1.17
C GLU A 62 -5.39 26.06 -0.01
N LEU A 63 -4.43 25.20 0.32
CA LEU A 63 -3.68 24.36 -0.59
C LEU A 63 -3.98 22.90 -0.30
N THR A 64 -4.31 22.16 -1.34
CA THR A 64 -4.57 20.73 -1.25
C THR A 64 -3.28 19.93 -1.49
N PHE A 65 -3.11 18.81 -0.78
CA PHE A 65 -1.97 17.94 -1.00
C PHE A 65 -2.32 16.46 -1.01
N ARG A 66 -1.49 15.63 -1.66
CA ARG A 66 -1.67 14.16 -1.66
C ARG A 66 -0.36 13.39 -1.79
N TYR A 67 -0.39 12.13 -1.40
CA TYR A 67 0.74 11.20 -1.56
C TYR A 67 0.52 10.27 -2.75
N LEU A 68 1.50 10.17 -3.65
CA LEU A 68 1.42 9.29 -4.81
C LEU A 68 1.50 7.81 -4.43
N THR A 69 0.84 6.98 -5.23
CA THR A 69 0.95 5.51 -5.18
C THR A 69 1.48 4.96 -6.52
N PRO A 70 2.72 5.34 -6.92
CA PRO A 70 3.29 4.94 -8.20
C PRO A 70 3.61 3.44 -8.22
N ARG A 71 3.77 2.84 -9.41
CA ARG A 71 4.39 1.52 -9.49
C ARG A 71 5.90 1.68 -9.40
N TYR A 72 6.56 0.73 -8.74
CA TYR A 72 7.99 0.78 -8.47
C TYR A 72 8.85 0.92 -9.73
N HIS A 73 8.48 0.19 -10.77
CA HIS A 73 9.21 0.16 -12.04
C HIS A 73 8.79 1.27 -13.01
N ASP A 74 7.87 2.15 -12.63
CA ASP A 74 7.57 3.33 -13.42
C ASP A 74 8.76 4.31 -13.39
N VAL A 75 8.73 5.25 -14.34
CA VAL A 75 9.81 6.22 -14.56
C VAL A 75 9.20 7.62 -14.61
N VAL A 76 9.85 8.59 -13.95
CA VAL A 76 9.52 10.01 -14.06
C VAL A 76 10.58 10.71 -14.88
N ILE A 77 10.14 11.42 -15.93
CA ILE A 77 11.00 12.24 -16.76
C ILE A 77 11.00 13.67 -16.19
N ARG A 78 12.19 14.16 -15.80
CA ARG A 78 12.37 15.55 -15.38
C ARG A 78 12.33 16.45 -16.60
N ARG A 79 11.56 17.54 -16.55
CA ARG A 79 11.52 18.50 -17.66
C ARG A 79 12.93 19.01 -17.98
N ASN A 80 13.31 18.89 -19.26
CA ASN A 80 14.53 19.44 -19.85
C ASN A 80 15.87 18.97 -19.23
N LYS A 81 15.86 17.91 -18.41
CA LYS A 81 17.09 17.33 -17.83
C LYS A 81 17.00 15.80 -17.84
N GLN A 82 17.83 15.15 -18.65
CA GLN A 82 18.22 13.76 -18.36
C GLN A 82 19.12 13.74 -17.12
N PRO A 83 19.07 12.70 -16.26
CA PRO A 83 18.38 11.42 -16.45
C PRO A 83 16.97 11.34 -15.84
N SER A 84 16.16 10.42 -16.36
CA SER A 84 14.89 10.02 -15.75
C SER A 84 15.12 9.30 -14.41
N VAL A 85 14.18 9.39 -13.48
CA VAL A 85 14.25 8.69 -12.19
C VAL A 85 13.28 7.51 -12.15
N SER A 86 13.69 6.42 -11.49
CA SER A 86 12.92 5.18 -11.35
C SER A 86 12.92 4.68 -9.89
N GLY A 87 12.31 3.52 -9.65
CA GLY A 87 12.20 2.97 -8.30
C GLY A 87 11.24 3.80 -7.45
N LEU A 88 10.11 4.15 -8.03
CA LEU A 88 9.17 5.11 -7.45
C LEU A 88 8.41 4.46 -6.29
N THR A 89 8.26 5.18 -5.19
CA THR A 89 7.48 4.68 -4.06
C THR A 89 6.59 5.78 -3.47
N THR A 90 5.54 5.37 -2.76
CA THR A 90 4.81 6.29 -1.88
C THR A 90 5.73 6.74 -0.74
N PHE A 91 5.43 7.89 -0.13
CA PHE A 91 5.97 8.22 1.18
C PHE A 91 5.56 7.17 2.22
N THR A 92 6.51 6.78 3.09
CA THR A 92 6.28 5.91 4.25
C THR A 92 5.45 6.63 5.31
N ALA A 93 4.95 5.91 6.32
CA ALA A 93 4.23 6.53 7.43
C ALA A 93 5.05 7.64 8.13
N LEU A 94 6.32 7.35 8.44
CA LEU A 94 7.24 8.32 9.03
C LEU A 94 7.46 9.54 8.12
N GLN A 95 7.63 9.34 6.81
CA GLN A 95 7.79 10.45 5.87
C GLN A 95 6.53 11.32 5.79
N ARG A 96 5.34 10.72 5.83
CA ARG A 96 4.05 11.45 5.87
C ARG A 96 3.89 12.24 7.16
N GLU A 97 4.29 11.67 8.30
CA GLU A 97 4.30 12.35 9.60
C GLU A 97 5.23 13.57 9.57
N ILE A 98 6.45 13.43 9.04
CA ILE A 98 7.39 14.54 8.85
C ILE A 98 6.84 15.58 7.87
N THR A 99 6.18 15.14 6.80
CA THR A 99 5.56 16.04 5.82
C THR A 99 4.47 16.88 6.47
N GLN A 100 3.57 16.25 7.23
CA GLN A 100 2.54 16.96 7.99
C GLN A 100 3.16 17.98 8.95
N SER A 101 4.18 17.58 9.71
CA SER A 101 4.89 18.47 10.62
C SER A 101 5.49 19.70 9.93
N VAL A 102 5.99 19.57 8.70
CA VAL A 102 6.51 20.71 7.91
C VAL A 102 5.39 21.59 7.38
N LEU A 103 4.30 21.01 6.89
CA LEU A 103 3.14 21.77 6.42
C LEU A 103 2.49 22.55 7.57
N ASP A 104 2.39 21.96 8.76
CA ASP A 104 1.88 22.62 9.96
C ASP A 104 2.78 23.81 10.37
N GLU A 105 4.12 23.63 10.33
CA GLU A 105 5.08 24.69 10.62
C GLU A 105 4.93 25.89 9.65
N ILE A 106 4.69 25.60 8.37
CA ILE A 106 4.44 26.64 7.35
C ILE A 106 3.08 27.31 7.61
N ALA A 107 2.03 26.52 7.86
CA ALA A 107 0.69 27.03 8.10
C ALA A 107 0.66 28.00 9.30
N GLU A 108 1.21 27.56 10.43
CA GLU A 108 1.28 28.35 11.67
C GLU A 108 2.00 29.68 11.48
N LYS A 109 3.06 29.72 10.65
CA LYS A 109 3.88 30.92 10.48
C LYS A 109 3.43 31.79 9.33
N THR A 110 2.69 31.28 8.33
CA THR A 110 2.30 32.04 7.13
C THR A 110 0.81 32.30 7.00
N GLY A 111 -0.05 31.56 7.70
CA GLY A 111 -1.51 31.63 7.54
C GLY A 111 -2.01 30.88 6.29
N LEU A 112 -1.17 30.04 5.69
CA LEU A 112 -1.61 29.06 4.70
C LEU A 112 -2.37 27.92 5.38
N GLU A 113 -3.38 27.38 4.70
CA GLU A 113 -4.06 26.16 5.14
C GLU A 113 -3.68 25.00 4.23
N PHE A 114 -3.40 23.83 4.81
CA PHE A 114 -3.09 22.63 4.05
C PHE A 114 -4.12 21.55 4.34
N ARG A 115 -4.80 21.07 3.28
CA ARG A 115 -5.77 19.98 3.38
C ARG A 115 -5.31 18.77 2.58
N LEU A 116 -5.40 17.59 3.18
CA LEU A 116 -5.21 16.34 2.46
C LEU A 116 -6.38 16.14 1.47
N ALA A 117 -6.07 16.02 0.19
CA ALA A 117 -7.05 15.82 -0.88
C ALA A 117 -7.70 14.43 -0.78
N GLU A 118 -9.01 14.35 -1.01
CA GLU A 118 -9.75 13.08 -0.94
C GLU A 118 -9.78 12.34 -2.28
N SER A 119 -9.55 11.02 -2.26
CA SER A 119 -9.66 10.13 -3.43
C SER A 119 -8.95 10.66 -4.70
N ASP A 120 -9.72 11.00 -5.73
CA ASP A 120 -9.23 11.45 -7.05
C ASP A 120 -9.23 12.99 -7.18
N GLU A 121 -9.50 13.70 -6.09
CA GLU A 121 -9.46 15.17 -6.05
C GLU A 121 -8.09 15.67 -6.54
N PRO A 122 -8.05 16.72 -7.38
CA PRO A 122 -6.81 17.40 -7.72
C PRO A 122 -6.13 17.95 -6.47
N ALA A 123 -4.83 17.68 -6.34
CA ALA A 123 -4.02 18.25 -5.28
C ALA A 123 -3.02 19.24 -5.87
N ASP A 124 -2.84 20.38 -5.20
CA ASP A 124 -1.84 21.40 -5.54
C ASP A 124 -0.42 20.85 -5.36
N LEU A 125 -0.18 20.18 -4.21
CA LEU A 125 1.09 19.56 -3.85
C LEU A 125 0.99 18.05 -3.90
N VAL A 126 1.96 17.41 -4.55
CA VAL A 126 1.93 15.95 -4.73
C VAL A 126 3.28 15.34 -4.36
N PHE A 127 3.29 14.43 -3.39
CA PHE A 127 4.54 13.89 -2.83
C PHE A 127 4.83 12.46 -3.28
N GLY A 128 6.07 12.19 -3.69
CA GLY A 128 6.53 10.87 -4.10
C GLY A 128 8.01 10.65 -3.84
N ASN A 129 8.42 9.38 -3.71
CA ASN A 129 9.81 8.99 -3.58
C ASN A 129 10.33 8.41 -4.88
N PHE A 130 11.64 8.55 -5.14
CA PHE A 130 12.33 7.75 -6.14
C PHE A 130 13.56 7.08 -5.55
N HIS A 131 14.09 6.08 -6.27
CA HIS A 131 15.21 5.26 -5.82
C HIS A 131 16.24 5.11 -6.93
N SER A 132 17.10 6.13 -7.08
CA SER A 132 18.11 6.15 -8.14
C SER A 132 19.54 6.14 -7.58
N PRO A 133 20.24 4.98 -7.56
CA PRO A 133 21.59 4.84 -6.97
C PRO A 133 22.68 5.64 -7.66
N THR A 134 22.56 5.80 -8.95
CA THR A 134 23.56 6.47 -9.78
C THR A 134 23.32 7.97 -9.86
N ASN A 135 22.26 8.47 -9.22
CA ASN A 135 21.84 9.85 -9.31
C ASN A 135 22.06 10.55 -7.96
N SER A 136 22.88 11.59 -7.97
CA SER A 136 23.21 12.40 -6.80
C SER A 136 22.09 13.36 -6.38
N LEU A 137 21.02 13.48 -7.18
CA LEU A 137 19.88 14.33 -6.83
C LEU A 137 19.25 13.90 -5.52
N VAL A 138 19.12 14.87 -4.61
CA VAL A 138 18.53 14.71 -3.28
C VAL A 138 17.00 14.79 -3.32
N GLY A 139 16.48 15.74 -4.10
CA GLY A 139 15.07 15.94 -4.36
C GLY A 139 14.89 16.80 -5.62
N PHE A 140 13.65 16.97 -6.06
CA PHE A 140 13.28 18.00 -7.02
C PHE A 140 11.77 18.25 -7.00
N VAL A 141 11.38 19.48 -7.33
CA VAL A 141 10.03 19.81 -7.79
C VAL A 141 9.97 19.74 -9.31
N ASN A 142 9.00 18.99 -9.84
CA ASN A 142 8.70 19.00 -11.27
C ASN A 142 7.61 20.05 -11.56
N PHE A 143 8.04 21.29 -11.80
CA PHE A 143 7.11 22.37 -12.09
C PHE A 143 6.24 22.05 -13.31
N LYS A 144 4.92 22.01 -13.09
CA LYS A 144 3.87 21.90 -14.11
C LYS A 144 3.99 20.66 -15.03
N ALA A 145 4.29 19.47 -14.52
CA ALA A 145 4.38 18.24 -15.33
C ALA A 145 3.16 18.05 -16.27
N PRO A 146 3.34 17.79 -17.58
CA PRO A 146 2.23 17.30 -18.39
C PRO A 146 1.80 15.94 -17.81
N THR A 147 0.51 15.65 -17.80
CA THR A 147 -0.10 14.39 -17.33
C THR A 147 0.46 13.12 -18.01
N SER A 148 1.37 13.26 -18.97
CA SER A 148 2.02 12.20 -19.74
C SER A 148 3.41 11.78 -19.25
N SER A 149 3.97 12.34 -18.15
CA SER A 149 5.29 11.91 -17.65
C SER A 149 5.26 10.55 -16.95
N LEU A 150 4.07 10.03 -16.63
CA LEU A 150 3.84 8.62 -16.29
C LEU A 150 3.27 7.95 -17.54
N VAL A 151 4.06 7.11 -18.18
CA VAL A 151 3.63 6.37 -19.38
C VAL A 151 2.44 5.46 -19.01
N ASN A 152 1.24 5.86 -19.46
CA ASN A 152 0.01 5.06 -19.65
C ASN A 152 -0.91 4.67 -18.46
N PHE A 153 -1.22 5.49 -17.45
CA PHE A 153 -2.21 5.04 -16.43
C PHE A 153 -3.12 6.07 -15.74
N VAL A 154 -3.31 7.28 -16.27
CA VAL A 154 -4.34 8.20 -15.76
C VAL A 154 -5.29 8.55 -16.89
N ASP A 155 -6.58 8.26 -16.71
CA ASP A 155 -7.65 8.60 -17.64
C ASP A 155 -7.59 10.11 -17.94
N SER A 156 -7.35 10.45 -19.21
CA SER A 156 -6.94 11.80 -19.62
C SER A 156 -8.08 12.82 -19.64
N THR A 157 -9.28 12.46 -19.19
CA THR A 157 -10.50 13.25 -19.40
C THR A 157 -11.09 13.91 -18.16
N THR A 158 -10.49 13.80 -16.96
CA THR A 158 -11.12 14.32 -15.71
C THR A 158 -10.24 15.18 -14.79
N VAL A 159 -9.06 15.67 -15.17
CA VAL A 159 -8.16 16.34 -14.20
C VAL A 159 -7.52 17.66 -14.71
N PRO A 160 -7.51 18.76 -13.92
CA PRO A 160 -6.93 20.05 -14.32
C PRO A 160 -5.39 20.05 -14.42
N SER A 161 -4.88 20.98 -15.21
CA SER A 161 -3.51 21.08 -15.76
C SER A 161 -2.45 21.71 -14.85
N LYS A 162 -2.57 21.68 -13.53
CA LYS A 162 -1.62 22.35 -12.61
C LYS A 162 -1.35 21.49 -11.37
N ARG A 163 -0.18 20.84 -11.29
CA ARG A 163 0.29 20.12 -10.09
C ARG A 163 1.80 20.31 -9.96
N ASP A 164 2.26 20.58 -8.75
CA ASP A 164 3.69 20.57 -8.43
C ASP A 164 4.04 19.24 -7.74
N GLU A 165 4.81 18.41 -8.45
CA GLU A 165 5.22 17.10 -7.96
C GLU A 165 6.56 17.22 -7.23
N ILE A 166 6.55 16.94 -5.93
CA ILE A 166 7.70 16.93 -5.05
C ILE A 166 8.24 15.51 -4.95
N TRP A 167 9.44 15.29 -5.49
CA TRP A 167 10.10 14.00 -5.53
C TRP A 167 11.35 13.98 -4.64
N VAL A 168 11.45 13.01 -3.72
CA VAL A 168 12.61 12.88 -2.80
C VAL A 168 13.35 11.55 -3.05
N ASN A 169 14.69 11.60 -3.09
CA ASN A 169 15.52 10.41 -3.31
C ASN A 169 15.70 9.61 -2.01
N THR A 170 15.15 8.41 -1.93
CA THR A 170 15.24 7.58 -0.71
C THR A 170 16.51 6.75 -0.60
N LYS A 171 17.33 6.69 -1.66
CA LYS A 171 18.49 5.77 -1.68
C LYS A 171 19.74 6.33 -1.01
N LEU A 172 19.90 7.65 -0.97
CA LEU A 172 21.03 8.28 -0.31
C LEU A 172 21.02 7.87 1.17
N LYS A 173 22.13 7.32 1.67
CA LYS A 173 22.25 6.93 3.09
C LYS A 173 21.84 8.07 4.03
N ALA A 174 22.07 9.31 3.60
CA ALA A 174 21.64 10.53 4.29
C ALA A 174 20.12 10.62 4.46
N HIS A 175 19.29 10.25 3.48
CA HIS A 175 17.82 10.37 3.58
C HIS A 175 17.13 9.22 4.31
N ARG A 176 17.92 8.27 4.83
CA ARG A 176 17.45 7.38 5.89
C ARG A 176 17.50 8.05 7.26
N ASN A 177 18.16 9.21 7.36
CA ASN A 177 18.07 10.09 8.52
C ASN A 177 16.83 10.99 8.35
N PRO A 178 15.83 10.89 9.24
CA PRO A 178 14.66 11.75 9.27
C PRO A 178 14.96 13.25 9.18
N GLU A 179 16.04 13.72 9.82
CA GLU A 179 16.43 15.14 9.80
C GLU A 179 16.86 15.59 8.40
N ARG A 180 17.67 14.78 7.71
CA ARG A 180 18.08 15.08 6.33
C ARG A 180 16.91 14.98 5.35
N PHE A 181 15.99 14.04 5.58
CA PHE A 181 14.74 13.98 4.82
C PHE A 181 13.91 15.25 5.03
N LYS A 182 13.76 15.72 6.29
CA LYS A 182 13.07 16.99 6.61
C LYS A 182 13.71 18.16 5.86
N THR A 183 15.03 18.32 5.94
CA THR A 183 15.76 19.40 5.26
C THR A 183 15.46 19.44 3.76
N THR A 184 15.60 18.29 3.07
CA THR A 184 15.30 18.21 1.64
C THR A 184 13.82 18.48 1.37
N LEU A 185 12.92 17.92 2.18
CA LEU A 185 11.48 18.12 2.00
C LEU A 185 11.08 19.59 2.16
N VAL A 186 11.59 20.28 3.18
CA VAL A 186 11.34 21.72 3.41
C VAL A 186 11.82 22.53 2.21
N HIS A 187 13.02 22.24 1.70
CA HIS A 187 13.57 22.90 0.51
C HIS A 187 12.66 22.73 -0.72
N GLU A 188 12.23 21.49 -1.01
CA GLU A 188 11.36 21.24 -2.17
C GLU A 188 9.94 21.80 -1.98
N ILE A 189 9.40 21.82 -0.75
CA ILE A 189 8.13 22.51 -0.48
C ILE A 189 8.28 24.02 -0.72
N GLY A 190 9.41 24.61 -0.31
CA GLY A 190 9.74 26.01 -0.61
C GLY A 190 9.64 26.31 -2.12
N HIS A 191 10.25 25.48 -2.95
CA HIS A 191 10.10 25.56 -4.41
C HIS A 191 8.65 25.47 -4.88
N ALA A 192 7.88 24.49 -4.37
CA ALA A 192 6.48 24.34 -4.76
C ALA A 192 5.60 25.52 -4.30
N LEU A 193 5.99 26.22 -3.24
CA LEU A 193 5.35 27.45 -2.77
C LEU A 193 5.84 28.72 -3.48
N GLY A 194 6.79 28.59 -4.42
CA GLY A 194 7.28 29.69 -5.26
C GLY A 194 8.60 30.31 -4.82
N LEU A 195 9.35 29.68 -3.92
CA LEU A 195 10.69 30.14 -3.56
C LEU A 195 11.74 29.64 -4.56
N ASP A 196 12.67 30.50 -4.94
CA ASP A 196 13.82 30.16 -5.77
C ASP A 196 15.10 30.00 -4.93
N HIS A 197 16.13 29.38 -5.52
CA HIS A 197 17.44 29.30 -4.88
C HIS A 197 18.02 30.69 -4.64
N SER A 198 18.58 30.88 -3.45
CA SER A 198 19.37 32.09 -3.19
C SER A 198 20.66 32.07 -4.01
N PHE A 199 21.02 33.20 -4.63
CA PHE A 199 22.21 33.32 -5.47
C PHE A 199 23.53 33.46 -4.66
N ASN A 200 23.46 33.48 -3.32
CA ASN A 200 24.59 33.84 -2.46
C ASN A 200 25.15 32.62 -1.70
N LEU A 201 26.46 32.36 -1.84
CA LEU A 201 27.08 31.06 -1.54
C LEU A 201 27.66 30.90 -0.13
N GLU A 202 27.79 31.97 0.67
CA GLU A 202 28.59 31.89 1.91
C GLU A 202 27.80 31.63 3.20
N ASP A 203 26.64 32.27 3.43
CA ASP A 203 25.62 31.80 4.40
C ASP A 203 24.35 32.69 4.32
N PRO A 204 23.38 32.38 3.44
CA PRO A 204 22.29 33.31 3.14
C PRO A 204 21.15 33.28 4.17
N GLY A 205 21.26 32.49 5.25
CA GLY A 205 20.19 32.38 6.25
C GLY A 205 18.87 31.90 5.65
N THR A 206 18.92 30.92 4.74
CA THR A 206 17.76 30.34 4.03
C THR A 206 17.97 28.86 3.75
N ILE A 207 16.90 28.07 3.85
CA ILE A 207 16.88 26.66 3.43
C ILE A 207 17.00 26.49 1.90
N MET A 208 16.72 27.55 1.13
CA MET A 208 16.82 27.57 -0.33
C MET A 208 18.27 27.77 -0.82
N SER A 209 19.25 27.65 0.08
CA SER A 209 20.68 27.68 -0.24
C SER A 209 21.23 26.31 -0.62
N TYR A 210 22.20 26.28 -1.54
CA TYR A 210 23.00 25.10 -1.82
C TYR A 210 24.07 24.80 -0.76
N SER A 211 24.26 25.65 0.26
CA SER A 211 25.17 25.37 1.38
C SER A 211 24.67 24.22 2.26
N TRP A 212 23.36 23.95 2.27
CA TRP A 212 22.71 22.94 3.13
C TRP A 212 23.11 23.06 4.62
N SER A 213 23.49 24.27 5.06
CA SER A 213 23.84 24.59 6.45
C SER A 213 22.60 24.66 7.35
N SER A 214 21.49 25.14 6.79
CA SER A 214 20.19 25.16 7.44
C SER A 214 19.48 23.79 7.37
N THR A 215 18.77 23.43 8.43
CA THR A 215 17.96 22.20 8.51
C THR A 215 16.45 22.44 8.42
N GLY A 216 16.00 23.71 8.39
CA GLY A 216 14.59 24.12 8.34
C GLY A 216 14.41 25.54 7.83
N LEU A 217 13.16 26.01 7.76
CA LEU A 217 12.86 27.38 7.33
C LEU A 217 13.52 28.39 8.25
N GLN A 218 14.20 29.35 7.65
CA GLN A 218 14.88 30.44 8.34
C GLN A 218 14.05 31.73 8.21
N VAL A 219 14.48 32.78 8.91
CA VAL A 219 13.83 34.10 8.84
C VAL A 219 13.63 34.55 7.39
N ALA A 220 14.67 34.50 6.55
CA ALA A 220 14.57 34.93 5.15
C ALA A 220 13.52 34.13 4.35
N ASP A 221 13.33 32.85 4.65
CA ASP A 221 12.33 32.01 4.00
C ASP A 221 10.90 32.46 4.36
N PHE A 222 10.65 32.74 5.65
CA PHE A 222 9.35 33.25 6.10
C PHE A 222 9.07 34.64 5.53
N LEU A 223 10.06 35.52 5.46
CA LEU A 223 9.92 36.83 4.80
C LEU A 223 9.46 36.71 3.35
N ALA A 224 10.08 35.79 2.61
CA ALA A 224 9.73 35.54 1.21
C ALA A 224 8.32 34.94 1.09
N LEU A 225 7.98 33.96 1.93
CA LEU A 225 6.63 33.36 1.95
C LEU A 225 5.56 34.37 2.35
N TRP A 226 5.82 35.26 3.31
CA TRP A 226 4.91 36.35 3.69
C TRP A 226 4.66 37.32 2.55
N THR A 227 5.70 37.61 1.77
CA THR A 227 5.56 38.45 0.56
C THR A 227 4.68 37.79 -0.50
N LEU A 228 4.75 36.46 -0.63
CA LEU A 228 4.00 35.71 -1.65
C LEU A 228 2.55 35.39 -1.23
N HIS A 229 2.34 35.02 0.03
CA HIS A 229 1.07 34.43 0.47
C HIS A 229 0.32 35.27 1.50
N GLY A 230 0.98 36.23 2.15
CA GLY A 230 0.49 37.01 3.27
C GLY A 230 1.05 36.53 4.61
N ARG A 231 0.84 37.31 5.67
CA ARG A 231 1.18 36.96 7.05
C ARG A 231 -0.08 36.58 7.82
N ASP A 232 0.02 35.60 8.70
CA ASP A 232 -1.03 35.31 9.68
C ASP A 232 -1.16 36.46 10.68
N SER A 233 -2.29 37.18 10.64
CA SER A 233 -2.61 38.27 11.56
C SER A 233 -3.54 37.83 12.70
N HIS A 234 -3.81 36.54 12.86
CA HIS A 234 -4.72 36.05 13.89
C HIS A 234 -4.14 36.27 15.29
N ARG A 235 -4.93 36.81 16.22
CA ARG A 235 -4.48 37.19 17.58
C ARG A 235 -3.95 36.02 18.43
N GLN A 236 -4.30 34.79 18.06
CA GLN A 236 -3.85 33.56 18.72
C GLN A 236 -2.68 32.86 17.98
N SER A 237 -2.10 33.48 16.94
CA SER A 237 -1.00 32.91 16.17
C SER A 237 0.19 32.52 17.05
N GLU A 238 0.56 33.35 18.02
CA GLU A 238 1.66 33.07 18.95
C GLU A 238 1.41 31.80 19.81
N GLU A 239 0.19 31.64 20.33
CA GLU A 239 -0.18 30.45 21.10
C GLU A 239 -0.20 29.19 20.23
N ARG A 240 -0.70 29.29 18.99
CA ARG A 240 -0.68 28.20 18.00
C ARG A 240 0.75 27.80 17.65
N ILE A 241 1.63 28.76 17.34
CA ILE A 241 3.04 28.54 17.02
C ILE A 241 3.73 27.83 18.19
N LYS A 242 3.54 28.31 19.43
CA LYS A 242 4.17 27.72 20.62
C LYS A 242 3.68 26.27 20.86
N ALA A 243 2.38 26.03 20.72
CA ALA A 243 1.81 24.69 20.84
C ALA A 243 2.35 23.75 19.74
N GLY A 244 2.42 24.23 18.50
CA GLY A 244 2.99 23.52 17.36
C GLY A 244 4.46 23.18 17.56
N GLU A 245 5.28 24.13 18.01
CA GLU A 245 6.70 23.92 18.33
C GLU A 245 6.88 22.84 19.41
N GLN A 246 6.07 22.86 20.46
CA GLN A 246 6.09 21.84 21.50
C GLN A 246 5.68 20.45 20.96
N ALA A 247 4.62 20.37 20.16
CA ALA A 247 4.16 19.13 19.55
C ALA A 247 5.22 18.54 18.62
N ARG A 248 5.85 19.37 17.78
CA ARG A 248 6.97 18.98 16.91
C ARG A 248 8.18 18.51 17.73
N ALA A 249 8.54 19.21 18.80
CA ALA A 249 9.65 18.78 19.67
C ALA A 249 9.41 17.39 20.27
N GLN A 250 8.20 17.10 20.74
CA GLN A 250 7.82 15.78 21.25
C GLN A 250 7.87 14.69 20.16
N MET A 251 7.37 15.01 18.96
CA MET A 251 7.47 14.12 17.80
C MET A 251 8.94 13.79 17.46
N TRP A 252 9.83 14.79 17.43
CA TRP A 252 11.24 14.58 17.10
C TRP A 252 11.99 13.78 18.18
N LEU A 253 11.63 13.92 19.45
CA LEU A 253 12.15 13.07 20.53
C LEU A 253 11.79 11.61 20.29
N ARG A 254 10.51 11.31 20.01
CA ARG A 254 10.04 9.96 19.65
C ARG A 254 10.81 9.39 18.46
N ILE A 255 10.93 10.16 17.36
CA ILE A 255 11.64 9.71 16.16
C ILE A 255 13.11 9.37 16.49
N LYS A 256 13.78 10.18 17.31
CA LYS A 256 15.18 9.94 17.72
C LYS A 256 15.33 8.69 18.57
N GLU A 257 14.40 8.42 19.47
CA GLU A 257 14.37 7.19 20.27
C GLU A 257 14.18 5.94 19.39
N ASP A 258 13.33 6.06 18.38
CA ASP A 258 13.01 4.97 17.44
C ASP A 258 14.15 4.65 16.46
N MET A 259 15.11 5.56 16.21
CA MET A 259 16.20 5.43 15.22
C MET A 259 17.31 4.38 15.55
N GLN A 260 17.17 3.59 16.62
CA GLN A 260 18.09 2.50 16.95
C GLN A 260 18.23 1.49 15.78
N PRO A 261 19.38 0.80 15.62
CA PRO A 261 19.85 0.27 14.32
C PRO A 261 18.82 -0.56 13.56
N LYS A 262 18.89 -0.44 12.22
CA LYS A 262 18.06 -1.11 11.20
C LYS A 262 17.78 -2.58 11.53
N ASN A 263 16.76 -2.83 12.34
CA ASN A 263 16.34 -4.16 12.75
C ASN A 263 15.40 -4.72 11.68
N TYR A 264 15.95 -4.92 10.47
CA TYR A 264 15.25 -5.69 9.45
C TYR A 264 15.08 -7.10 9.96
N TRP A 265 13.88 -7.41 10.43
CA TRP A 265 13.54 -8.76 10.83
C TRP A 265 13.25 -9.56 9.57
N LYS A 266 14.11 -10.54 9.28
CA LYS A 266 13.87 -11.51 8.23
C LYS A 266 12.55 -12.21 8.55
N LYS A 267 11.53 -11.97 7.72
CA LYS A 267 10.21 -12.57 7.85
C LYS A 267 10.13 -13.84 7.04
N PHE A 268 10.69 -13.83 5.83
CA PHE A 268 10.75 -15.00 4.96
C PHE A 268 12.15 -15.23 4.41
N LEU A 269 12.51 -16.50 4.32
CA LEU A 269 13.71 -16.98 3.68
C LEU A 269 13.34 -17.99 2.60
N LEU A 270 13.74 -17.71 1.37
CA LEU A 270 13.46 -18.53 0.19
C LEU A 270 14.73 -19.24 -0.22
N ARG A 271 14.66 -20.56 -0.38
CA ARG A 271 15.79 -21.42 -0.70
C ARG A 271 15.62 -22.05 -2.09
N ALA A 272 16.72 -22.27 -2.80
CA ALA A 272 16.78 -23.13 -3.97
C ALA A 272 17.85 -24.20 -3.72
N GLY A 273 17.42 -25.46 -3.70
CA GLY A 273 18.25 -26.56 -3.19
C GLY A 273 18.73 -26.27 -1.77
N ASN A 274 20.05 -26.18 -1.57
CA ASN A 274 20.65 -25.92 -0.25
C ASN A 274 21.07 -24.46 -0.02
N ARG A 275 20.69 -23.52 -0.89
CA ARG A 275 21.13 -22.12 -0.82
C ARG A 275 19.98 -21.13 -0.80
N TRP A 276 20.14 -20.05 -0.04
CA TRP A 276 19.20 -18.94 -0.03
C TRP A 276 19.21 -18.20 -1.38
N CYS A 277 18.05 -18.06 -2.00
CA CYS A 277 17.88 -17.34 -3.26
C CYS A 277 17.26 -15.95 -3.03
N ALA A 278 16.42 -15.78 -1.99
CA ALA A 278 15.88 -14.47 -1.62
C ALA A 278 15.51 -14.37 -0.13
N PHE A 279 15.50 -13.13 0.39
CA PHE A 279 14.96 -12.79 1.70
C PHE A 279 13.91 -11.70 1.58
N VAL A 280 12.83 -11.81 2.35
CA VAL A 280 11.89 -10.72 2.60
C VAL A 280 12.00 -10.33 4.06
N SER A 281 12.36 -9.08 4.32
CA SER A 281 12.57 -8.55 5.67
C SER A 281 11.74 -7.30 5.90
N VAL A 282 11.30 -7.07 7.13
CA VAL A 282 10.51 -5.89 7.50
C VAL A 282 11.24 -5.10 8.58
N ASP A 283 11.40 -3.81 8.33
CA ASP A 283 11.84 -2.79 9.28
C ASP A 283 10.59 -2.00 9.68
N LYS A 284 10.02 -2.37 10.83
CA LYS A 284 8.77 -1.78 11.32
C LYS A 284 8.94 -0.30 11.64
N THR A 285 10.05 0.04 12.30
CA THR A 285 10.37 1.39 12.75
C THR A 285 10.31 2.38 11.58
N HIS A 286 10.98 2.05 10.48
CA HIS A 286 11.02 2.94 9.32
C HIS A 286 9.87 2.69 8.34
N SER A 287 8.96 1.76 8.65
CA SER A 287 7.90 1.31 7.75
C SER A 287 8.45 0.93 6.38
N MET A 288 9.43 0.03 6.36
CA MET A 288 10.09 -0.45 5.14
C MET A 288 10.10 -1.98 5.05
N LEU A 289 9.86 -2.49 3.84
CA LEU A 289 10.06 -3.87 3.45
C LEU A 289 11.28 -3.94 2.54
N ARG A 290 12.16 -4.92 2.79
CA ARG A 290 13.32 -5.22 1.95
C ARG A 290 13.16 -6.57 1.27
N VAL A 291 13.42 -6.58 -0.03
CA VAL A 291 13.58 -7.78 -0.84
C VAL A 291 15.04 -7.89 -1.27
N ASP A 292 15.74 -8.87 -0.74
CA ASP A 292 17.08 -9.25 -1.18
C ASP A 292 16.99 -10.48 -2.10
N VAL A 293 17.64 -10.43 -3.26
CA VAL A 293 17.79 -11.57 -4.19
C VAL A 293 19.28 -11.84 -4.38
N PHE A 294 19.67 -13.12 -4.38
CA PHE A 294 21.08 -13.53 -4.39
C PHE A 294 21.41 -14.37 -5.62
N LYS A 295 22.39 -13.93 -6.43
CA LYS A 295 22.89 -14.66 -7.60
C LYS A 295 23.33 -16.10 -7.29
N LYS A 296 23.95 -16.34 -6.13
CA LYS A 296 24.49 -17.66 -5.75
C LYS A 296 23.42 -18.69 -5.36
N GLY A 297 22.15 -18.29 -5.28
CA GLY A 297 21.00 -19.18 -5.08
C GLY A 297 20.40 -19.75 -6.37
N ALA A 298 20.98 -19.50 -7.54
CA ALA A 298 20.40 -19.85 -8.86
C ALA A 298 20.57 -21.33 -9.27
N GLN A 299 20.49 -22.27 -8.34
CA GLN A 299 20.54 -23.71 -8.61
C GLN A 299 19.25 -24.37 -8.14
N ALA A 300 18.12 -23.88 -8.67
CA ALA A 300 16.91 -24.69 -8.67
C ALA A 300 17.15 -25.92 -9.55
N ASP A 301 16.35 -26.98 -9.36
CA ASP A 301 16.38 -28.16 -10.22
C ASP A 301 16.30 -27.76 -11.71
N GLY A 302 16.87 -28.57 -12.60
CA GLY A 302 16.89 -28.36 -14.04
C GLY A 302 15.50 -28.09 -14.64
N TYR A 303 14.43 -28.60 -14.02
CA TYR A 303 13.04 -28.30 -14.37
C TYR A 303 12.72 -26.80 -14.39
N PHE A 304 13.33 -26.01 -13.50
CA PHE A 304 13.06 -24.57 -13.37
C PHE A 304 13.97 -23.69 -14.22
N ARG A 305 14.79 -24.28 -15.12
CA ARG A 305 15.64 -23.50 -16.04
C ARG A 305 14.79 -22.51 -16.83
N ASP A 306 15.12 -21.24 -16.68
CA ASP A 306 14.48 -20.08 -17.30
C ASP A 306 12.98 -19.92 -16.99
N LYS A 307 12.45 -20.67 -16.01
CA LYS A 307 11.09 -20.56 -15.48
C LYS A 307 11.07 -19.71 -14.22
N THR A 308 9.91 -19.13 -13.90
CA THR A 308 9.68 -18.49 -12.61
C THR A 308 9.82 -19.50 -11.48
N TYR A 309 10.80 -19.30 -10.61
CA TYR A 309 11.06 -20.14 -9.45
C TYR A 309 10.46 -19.55 -8.18
N ALA A 310 10.56 -18.23 -8.03
CA ALA A 310 9.88 -17.49 -6.99
C ALA A 310 9.38 -16.15 -7.55
N GLU A 311 8.39 -15.56 -6.88
CA GLU A 311 7.90 -14.24 -7.23
C GLU A 311 7.43 -13.53 -5.96
N ILE A 312 7.79 -12.26 -5.84
CA ILE A 312 7.37 -11.41 -4.71
C ILE A 312 6.56 -10.26 -5.29
N ARG A 313 5.33 -10.09 -4.84
CA ARG A 313 4.44 -8.99 -5.24
C ARG A 313 3.94 -8.22 -4.03
N ILE A 314 3.75 -6.92 -4.24
CA ILE A 314 3.08 -6.06 -3.27
C ILE A 314 1.90 -5.39 -3.97
N ARG A 315 0.74 -5.46 -3.35
CA ARG A 315 -0.49 -4.79 -3.78
C ARG A 315 -0.86 -3.72 -2.77
N ASN A 316 -1.35 -2.58 -3.25
CA ASN A 316 -1.90 -1.54 -2.39
C ASN A 316 -3.29 -1.92 -1.86
N HIS A 317 -3.94 -0.99 -1.14
CA HIS A 317 -5.29 -1.19 -0.58
C HIS A 317 -6.38 -1.45 -1.63
N THR A 318 -6.19 -1.05 -2.89
CA THR A 318 -7.14 -1.33 -3.98
C THR A 318 -6.86 -2.65 -4.71
N GLY A 319 -5.86 -3.43 -4.28
CA GLY A 319 -5.44 -4.66 -4.95
C GLY A 319 -4.54 -4.45 -6.18
N LYS A 320 -4.20 -3.19 -6.52
CA LYS A 320 -3.28 -2.85 -7.62
C LYS A 320 -1.86 -3.26 -7.26
N VAL A 321 -1.20 -3.99 -8.16
CA VAL A 321 0.21 -4.37 -8.03
C VAL A 321 1.09 -3.12 -8.16
N ILE A 322 1.81 -2.78 -7.09
CA ILE A 322 2.75 -1.66 -7.05
C ILE A 322 4.21 -2.11 -7.11
N PHE A 323 4.49 -3.38 -6.79
CA PHE A 323 5.81 -3.98 -6.91
C PHE A 323 5.67 -5.43 -7.32
N GLU A 324 6.58 -5.86 -8.18
CA GLU A 324 6.70 -7.23 -8.63
C GLU A 324 8.17 -7.55 -8.87
N LYS A 325 8.61 -8.69 -8.34
CA LYS A 325 9.93 -9.24 -8.56
C LYS A 325 9.81 -10.70 -8.93
N GLU A 326 9.99 -10.99 -10.21
CA GLU A 326 10.17 -12.34 -10.69
C GLU A 326 11.60 -12.82 -10.40
N ILE A 327 11.71 -14.05 -9.91
CA ILE A 327 12.98 -14.74 -9.65
C ILE A 327 12.96 -16.02 -10.48
N LYS A 328 13.83 -16.10 -11.49
CA LYS A 328 13.95 -17.29 -12.36
C LYS A 328 14.81 -18.37 -11.72
N GLY A 329 14.61 -19.64 -12.09
CA GLY A 329 15.39 -20.77 -11.57
C GLY A 329 16.87 -20.75 -11.97
N THR A 330 17.21 -20.05 -13.06
CA THR A 330 18.57 -19.84 -13.58
C THR A 330 18.83 -18.37 -13.92
N GLY A 331 20.11 -17.98 -14.04
CA GLY A 331 20.49 -16.65 -14.54
C GLY A 331 20.19 -15.47 -13.61
N MET A 332 19.97 -15.72 -12.31
CA MET A 332 19.61 -14.66 -11.35
C MET A 332 20.71 -13.62 -11.17
N LEU A 333 20.32 -12.35 -11.10
CA LEU A 333 21.19 -11.25 -10.66
C LEU A 333 20.87 -10.89 -9.22
N SER A 334 21.91 -10.55 -8.45
CA SER A 334 21.71 -10.05 -7.10
C SER A 334 21.03 -8.68 -7.16
N SER A 335 20.00 -8.47 -6.36
CA SER A 335 19.33 -7.17 -6.24
C SER A 335 18.85 -6.96 -4.81
N ARG A 336 18.75 -5.70 -4.42
CA ARG A 336 18.17 -5.29 -3.14
C ARG A 336 17.20 -4.17 -3.41
N GLU A 337 15.94 -4.43 -3.14
CA GLU A 337 14.86 -3.45 -3.25
C GLU A 337 14.35 -3.12 -1.85
N GLU A 338 14.13 -1.84 -1.58
CA GLU A 338 13.53 -1.35 -0.34
C GLU A 338 12.28 -0.56 -0.70
N LEU A 339 11.16 -0.93 -0.09
CA LEU A 339 9.81 -0.48 -0.44
C LEU A 339 9.09 -0.06 0.85
N PRO A 340 8.16 0.91 0.82
CA PRO A 340 7.32 1.20 1.96
C PRO A 340 6.55 -0.04 2.42
N PHE A 341 6.59 -0.30 3.72
CA PHE A 341 5.70 -1.22 4.41
C PHE A 341 4.49 -0.43 4.90
N THR A 342 3.39 -0.51 4.15
CA THR A 342 2.18 0.28 4.40
C THR A 342 1.09 -0.63 4.93
N GLU A 343 0.49 -0.27 6.06
CA GLU A 343 -0.66 -1.00 6.61
C GLU A 343 -1.79 -1.15 5.57
N GLY A 344 -2.41 -2.32 5.54
CA GLY A 344 -3.45 -2.69 4.58
C GLY A 344 -2.92 -3.18 3.24
N TYR A 345 -1.64 -2.96 2.91
CA TYR A 345 -1.06 -3.51 1.68
C TYR A 345 -0.90 -5.03 1.80
N GLN A 346 -0.93 -5.72 0.66
CA GLN A 346 -0.79 -7.17 0.60
C GLN A 346 0.58 -7.55 0.07
N LEU A 347 1.25 -8.49 0.75
CA LEU A 347 2.46 -9.16 0.30
C LEU A 347 2.09 -10.55 -0.21
N GLU A 348 2.43 -10.84 -1.45
CA GLU A 348 2.26 -12.16 -2.07
C GLU A 348 3.64 -12.74 -2.37
N ILE A 349 3.90 -13.94 -1.87
CA ILE A 349 5.13 -14.69 -2.10
C ILE A 349 4.76 -16.00 -2.77
N TYR A 350 5.16 -16.14 -4.02
CA TYR A 350 5.19 -17.41 -4.72
C TYR A 350 6.57 -18.05 -4.59
N HIS A 351 6.59 -19.35 -4.32
CA HIS A 351 7.79 -20.17 -4.31
C HIS A 351 7.45 -21.57 -4.82
N ALA A 352 8.08 -21.98 -5.92
CA ALA A 352 7.77 -23.24 -6.59
C ALA A 352 7.96 -24.48 -5.69
N GLU A 353 8.91 -24.40 -4.75
CA GLU A 353 9.20 -25.42 -3.73
C GLU A 353 8.82 -24.95 -2.32
N ALA A 354 7.73 -24.19 -2.16
CA ALA A 354 7.35 -23.59 -0.86
C ALA A 354 7.33 -24.62 0.29
N GLU A 355 6.81 -25.82 0.02
CA GLU A 355 6.69 -26.95 0.97
C GLU A 355 7.98 -27.28 1.70
N THR A 356 9.13 -27.16 1.03
CA THR A 356 10.44 -27.60 1.57
C THR A 356 11.47 -26.48 1.64
N SER A 357 11.16 -25.30 1.06
CA SER A 357 12.15 -24.26 0.80
C SER A 357 11.65 -22.82 1.07
N LEU A 358 10.44 -22.64 1.60
CA LEU A 358 9.97 -21.36 2.14
C LEU A 358 9.93 -21.42 3.66
N PHE A 359 10.75 -20.60 4.32
CA PHE A 359 10.85 -20.55 5.77
C PHE A 359 10.36 -19.21 6.29
N SER A 360 9.61 -19.22 7.39
CA SER A 360 9.13 -18.01 8.06
C SER A 360 9.62 -17.89 9.50
N ASN A 361 9.73 -16.66 9.97
CA ASN A 361 10.00 -16.36 11.37
C ASN A 361 8.70 -16.48 12.22
N PRO A 362 8.76 -16.95 13.48
CA PRO A 362 7.59 -17.10 14.37
C PRO A 362 6.79 -15.81 14.62
N ASN A 363 7.37 -14.63 14.38
CA ASN A 363 6.70 -13.33 14.53
C ASN A 363 5.73 -12.98 13.37
N ILE A 364 5.08 -13.97 12.75
CA ILE A 364 4.01 -13.82 11.76
C ILE A 364 2.73 -14.33 12.42
N GLN A 365 1.69 -13.49 12.46
CA GLN A 365 0.44 -13.86 13.11
C GLN A 365 -0.39 -14.77 12.19
N GLY A 366 -0.78 -15.94 12.71
CA GLY A 366 -1.58 -16.95 12.01
C GLY A 366 -1.02 -18.36 12.18
N GLU A 367 -1.64 -19.32 11.51
CA GLU A 367 -1.12 -20.68 11.33
C GLU A 367 0.29 -20.64 10.70
N PRO A 368 1.19 -21.61 11.00
CA PRO A 368 2.49 -21.71 10.36
C PRO A 368 2.35 -21.64 8.84
N VAL A 369 3.30 -20.99 8.15
CA VAL A 369 3.25 -20.82 6.69
C VAL A 369 3.07 -22.19 6.04
N PRO A 370 1.90 -22.46 5.44
CA PRO A 370 1.64 -23.71 4.79
C PRO A 370 2.44 -23.82 3.51
N ASP A 371 2.62 -25.08 3.16
CA ASP A 371 3.15 -25.73 1.98
C ASP A 371 2.55 -25.20 0.64
N ALA A 372 1.61 -24.26 0.69
CA ALA A 372 1.09 -23.58 -0.48
C ALA A 372 2.20 -22.86 -1.26
N LYS A 373 2.23 -23.06 -2.58
CA LYS A 373 3.21 -22.38 -3.45
C LYS A 373 3.03 -20.87 -3.45
N THR A 374 1.80 -20.37 -3.43
CA THR A 374 1.49 -18.94 -3.25
C THR A 374 1.01 -18.68 -1.83
N ASN A 375 1.73 -17.83 -1.10
CA ASN A 375 1.35 -17.35 0.22
C ASN A 375 1.06 -15.85 0.19
N ARG A 376 -0.07 -15.46 0.79
CA ARG A 376 -0.53 -14.07 0.86
C ARG A 376 -0.55 -13.58 2.32
N PHE A 377 -0.19 -12.32 2.51
CA PHE A 377 -0.15 -11.67 3.81
C PHE A 377 -0.70 -10.26 3.68
N ILE A 378 -1.42 -9.80 4.70
CA ILE A 378 -1.74 -8.39 4.86
C ILE A 378 -0.76 -7.75 5.85
N MET A 379 -0.29 -6.56 5.49
CA MET A 379 0.56 -5.74 6.34
C MET A 379 -0.31 -5.06 7.40
N THR A 380 0.01 -5.24 8.67
CA THR A 380 -0.65 -4.63 9.83
C THR A 380 0.34 -3.76 10.60
N LYS A 381 -0.14 -2.90 11.51
CA LYS A 381 0.75 -2.12 12.41
C LYS A 381 1.80 -2.98 13.12
N THR A 382 1.40 -4.21 13.48
CA THR A 382 2.22 -5.12 14.29
C THR A 382 2.97 -6.16 13.45
N GLY A 383 2.89 -6.15 12.11
CA GLY A 383 3.66 -7.03 11.24
C GLY A 383 2.85 -7.62 10.10
N LEU A 384 3.10 -8.89 9.79
CA LEU A 384 2.40 -9.58 8.71
C LEU A 384 1.37 -10.53 9.33
N LYS A 385 0.13 -10.44 8.86
CA LYS A 385 -0.92 -11.40 9.14
C LYS A 385 -1.18 -12.21 7.90
N ARG A 386 -1.19 -13.54 8.03
CA ARG A 386 -1.45 -14.43 6.89
C ARG A 386 -2.88 -14.28 6.39
N LEU A 387 -3.06 -14.23 5.07
CA LEU A 387 -4.35 -14.36 4.39
C LEU A 387 -4.51 -15.80 3.93
N ILE A 388 -5.46 -16.51 4.53
CA ILE A 388 -5.77 -17.89 4.13
C ILE A 388 -6.65 -17.81 2.88
N PRO A 389 -6.26 -18.44 1.75
CA PRO A 389 -7.11 -18.49 0.57
C PRO A 389 -8.48 -19.09 0.92
N ALA A 390 -9.54 -18.60 0.29
CA ALA A 390 -10.87 -19.17 0.48
C ALA A 390 -10.87 -20.65 0.13
N HIS A 391 -10.25 -20.99 -1.01
CA HIS A 391 -10.10 -22.34 -1.50
C HIS A 391 -8.70 -22.57 -2.09
N GLN A 392 -8.12 -23.72 -1.80
CA GLN A 392 -6.89 -24.23 -2.38
C GLN A 392 -7.10 -25.68 -2.81
N MET A 393 -6.55 -26.05 -3.97
CA MET A 393 -6.62 -27.41 -4.49
C MET A 393 -5.24 -27.90 -4.88
N THR A 394 -4.98 -29.18 -4.64
CA THR A 394 -3.74 -29.85 -5.02
C THR A 394 -4.09 -31.13 -5.78
N LEU A 395 -3.52 -31.27 -6.98
CA LEU A 395 -3.66 -32.45 -7.82
C LEU A 395 -2.38 -33.28 -7.68
N LEU A 396 -2.54 -34.53 -7.25
CA LEU A 396 -1.44 -35.48 -7.07
C LEU A 396 -1.37 -36.47 -8.23
N ASP A 397 -0.15 -36.81 -8.65
CA ASP A 397 0.08 -37.88 -9.63
C ASP A 397 -0.03 -39.28 -8.98
N ARG A 398 0.27 -40.36 -9.71
CA ARG A 398 0.22 -41.76 -9.24
C ARG A 398 1.20 -42.08 -8.09
N ASN A 399 2.25 -41.29 -7.93
CA ASN A 399 3.24 -41.43 -6.86
C ASN A 399 2.91 -40.55 -5.64
N ASN A 400 1.71 -39.95 -5.61
CA ASN A 400 1.25 -39.01 -4.58
C ASN A 400 2.05 -37.70 -4.54
N TYR A 401 2.72 -37.40 -5.64
CA TYR A 401 3.46 -36.16 -5.79
C TYR A 401 2.55 -35.08 -6.36
N ALA A 402 2.50 -33.93 -5.70
CA ALA A 402 1.76 -32.77 -6.21
C ALA A 402 2.37 -32.29 -7.52
N PHE A 403 1.62 -32.38 -8.62
CA PHE A 403 2.07 -31.90 -9.94
C PHE A 403 1.42 -30.56 -10.30
N ALA A 404 0.18 -30.33 -9.86
CA ALA A 404 -0.51 -29.07 -10.05
C ALA A 404 -1.23 -28.57 -8.78
N SER A 405 -1.39 -27.26 -8.65
CA SER A 405 -2.17 -26.62 -7.61
C SER A 405 -3.01 -25.47 -8.16
N LEU A 406 -4.15 -25.23 -7.51
CA LEU A 406 -5.03 -24.10 -7.78
C LEU A 406 -5.26 -23.33 -6.49
N SER A 407 -5.29 -22.00 -6.58
CA SER A 407 -5.69 -21.16 -5.44
C SER A 407 -6.63 -20.05 -5.88
N VAL A 408 -7.65 -19.78 -5.07
CA VAL A 408 -8.63 -18.73 -5.35
C VAL A 408 -8.32 -17.51 -4.49
N ASP A 409 -8.01 -16.41 -5.17
CA ASP A 409 -7.95 -15.08 -4.60
C ASP A 409 -9.30 -14.40 -4.82
N SER A 410 -10.20 -14.52 -3.84
CA SER A 410 -11.55 -13.97 -3.92
C SER A 410 -11.56 -12.43 -3.86
N VAL A 411 -10.52 -11.81 -3.28
CA VAL A 411 -10.38 -10.35 -3.22
C VAL A 411 -10.03 -9.80 -4.58
N ALA A 412 -9.10 -10.45 -5.29
CA ALA A 412 -8.71 -10.05 -6.64
C ALA A 412 -9.62 -10.61 -7.75
N GLY A 413 -10.59 -11.47 -7.42
CA GLY A 413 -11.38 -12.20 -8.42
C GLY A 413 -10.51 -13.03 -9.36
N GLN A 414 -9.49 -13.69 -8.81
CA GLN A 414 -8.44 -14.33 -9.60
C GLN A 414 -8.23 -15.79 -9.19
N LEU A 415 -8.26 -16.69 -10.17
CA LEU A 415 -7.88 -18.09 -10.03
C LEU A 415 -6.41 -18.23 -10.47
N GLU A 416 -5.56 -18.70 -9.56
CA GLU A 416 -4.20 -19.08 -9.89
C GLU A 416 -4.12 -20.58 -10.17
N ILE A 417 -3.42 -20.92 -11.25
CA ILE A 417 -3.16 -22.29 -11.68
C ILE A 417 -1.65 -22.43 -11.82
N ASP A 418 -1.08 -23.42 -11.14
CA ASP A 418 0.32 -23.79 -11.24
C ASP A 418 0.43 -25.28 -11.59
N ILE A 419 1.02 -25.59 -12.74
CA ILE A 419 1.46 -26.92 -13.16
C ILE A 419 2.98 -26.89 -13.09
N SER A 420 3.49 -27.55 -12.05
CA SER A 420 4.86 -27.36 -11.59
C SER A 420 5.81 -28.49 -11.97
N ARG A 421 5.26 -29.62 -12.39
CA ARG A 421 6.02 -30.71 -12.96
C ARG A 421 5.09 -31.59 -13.82
N PRO A 422 5.67 -32.44 -14.67
CA PRO A 422 4.93 -33.49 -15.34
C PRO A 422 4.28 -34.42 -14.30
N PRO A 423 3.04 -34.89 -14.51
CA PRO A 423 2.51 -35.98 -13.71
C PRO A 423 3.31 -37.26 -13.99
N ALA A 424 3.74 -37.99 -12.97
CA ALA A 424 4.34 -39.30 -13.19
C ALA A 424 3.23 -40.31 -13.57
N ASN A 425 3.12 -40.64 -14.87
CA ASN A 425 2.20 -41.70 -15.33
C ASN A 425 2.66 -42.37 -16.65
N GLU A 426 3.48 -43.41 -16.55
CA GLU A 426 3.96 -44.21 -17.70
C GLU A 426 2.82 -44.90 -18.47
N ASP A 427 1.71 -45.27 -17.81
CA ASP A 427 0.60 -46.04 -18.42
C ASP A 427 -0.41 -45.18 -19.20
N ALA A 428 -0.29 -43.85 -19.11
CA ALA A 428 -1.25 -42.88 -19.66
C ALA A 428 -0.59 -41.85 -20.58
N GLN A 429 0.45 -42.27 -21.31
CA GLN A 429 1.35 -41.37 -22.02
C GLN A 429 0.61 -40.40 -22.97
N ASP A 430 -0.49 -40.83 -23.60
CA ASP A 430 -1.30 -39.98 -24.49
C ASP A 430 -2.70 -39.61 -23.97
N SER A 431 -3.13 -40.13 -22.83
CA SER A 431 -4.45 -39.84 -22.28
C SER A 431 -4.43 -38.63 -21.34
N VAL A 432 -5.55 -37.89 -21.31
CA VAL A 432 -5.71 -36.75 -20.41
C VAL A 432 -5.77 -37.29 -18.98
N TYR A 433 -4.77 -36.96 -18.18
CA TYR A 433 -4.69 -37.31 -16.77
C TYR A 433 -5.47 -36.31 -15.90
N ALA A 434 -5.37 -35.03 -16.24
CA ALA A 434 -6.14 -33.97 -15.60
C ALA A 434 -6.52 -32.88 -16.61
N SER A 435 -7.60 -32.16 -16.34
CA SER A 435 -7.92 -30.95 -17.09
C SER A 435 -8.49 -29.87 -16.19
N ILE A 436 -8.19 -28.62 -16.51
CA ILE A 436 -8.68 -27.43 -15.81
C ILE A 436 -9.34 -26.53 -16.84
N LYS A 437 -10.58 -26.14 -16.59
CA LYS A 437 -11.37 -25.35 -17.51
C LYS A 437 -12.15 -24.27 -16.77
N VAL A 438 -12.13 -23.06 -17.30
CA VAL A 438 -12.91 -21.93 -16.78
C VAL A 438 -13.93 -21.54 -17.84
N ILE A 439 -15.20 -21.45 -17.43
CA ILE A 439 -16.35 -21.17 -18.29
C ILE A 439 -17.02 -19.91 -17.74
N ASN A 440 -17.17 -18.88 -18.58
CA ASN A 440 -17.83 -17.67 -18.12
C ASN A 440 -19.36 -17.84 -18.00
N LYS A 441 -20.03 -16.85 -17.39
CA LYS A 441 -21.52 -16.82 -17.27
C LYS A 441 -22.29 -17.06 -18.58
N LYS A 442 -21.70 -16.72 -19.73
CA LYS A 442 -22.31 -16.91 -21.06
C LYS A 442 -22.09 -18.32 -21.62
N GLY A 443 -21.50 -19.23 -20.84
CA GLY A 443 -21.16 -20.59 -21.25
C GLY A 443 -19.92 -20.69 -22.14
N ARG A 444 -19.15 -19.61 -22.33
CA ARG A 444 -17.94 -19.65 -23.16
C ARG A 444 -16.74 -20.10 -22.35
N VAL A 445 -15.96 -21.01 -22.90
CA VAL A 445 -14.68 -21.45 -22.31
C VAL A 445 -13.65 -20.33 -22.48
N VAL A 446 -13.21 -19.75 -21.37
CA VAL A 446 -12.21 -18.67 -21.34
C VAL A 446 -10.81 -19.18 -21.01
N PHE A 447 -10.72 -20.37 -20.42
CA PHE A 447 -9.47 -21.07 -20.21
C PHE A 447 -9.69 -22.58 -20.30
N LYS A 448 -8.75 -23.29 -20.92
CA LYS A 448 -8.70 -24.76 -20.94
C LYS A 448 -7.26 -25.21 -20.96
N LYS A 449 -6.89 -26.08 -20.03
CA LYS A 449 -5.61 -26.77 -20.03
C LYS A 449 -5.86 -28.27 -19.79
N GLU A 450 -5.52 -29.06 -20.78
CA GLU A 450 -5.40 -30.51 -20.66
C GLU A 450 -3.96 -30.86 -20.28
N ILE A 451 -3.84 -31.85 -19.40
CA ILE A 451 -2.58 -32.34 -18.86
C ILE A 451 -2.53 -33.84 -19.12
N LYS A 452 -1.68 -34.26 -20.05
CA LYS A 452 -1.46 -35.66 -20.38
C LYS A 452 -0.39 -36.30 -19.49
N GLY A 453 -0.36 -37.63 -19.43
CA GLY A 453 0.67 -38.36 -18.67
C GLY A 453 2.11 -38.09 -19.15
N SER A 454 2.31 -37.77 -20.43
CA SER A 454 3.61 -37.41 -21.01
C SER A 454 3.92 -35.91 -20.99
N ASP A 455 3.01 -35.06 -20.52
CA ASP A 455 3.17 -33.61 -20.66
C ASP A 455 4.37 -33.12 -19.85
N THR A 456 5.38 -32.61 -20.55
CA THR A 456 6.56 -32.00 -19.92
C THR A 456 6.39 -30.52 -19.59
N GLY A 457 5.27 -29.94 -20.01
CA GLY A 457 5.02 -28.51 -19.96
C GLY A 457 4.59 -28.02 -18.57
N MET A 458 5.47 -27.27 -17.90
CA MET A 458 5.09 -26.44 -16.78
C MET A 458 4.25 -25.24 -17.25
N LEU A 459 3.25 -24.85 -16.45
CA LEU A 459 2.39 -23.71 -16.73
C LEU A 459 2.09 -22.97 -15.43
N ARG A 460 2.24 -21.66 -15.45
CA ARG A 460 1.65 -20.80 -14.44
C ARG A 460 0.69 -19.84 -15.12
N SER A 461 -0.53 -19.76 -14.64
CA SER A 461 -1.58 -18.91 -15.22
C SER A 461 -2.41 -18.28 -14.12
N ARG A 462 -2.82 -17.04 -14.36
CA ARG A 462 -3.78 -16.35 -13.52
C ARG A 462 -4.97 -15.92 -14.35
N ILE A 463 -6.14 -16.42 -13.99
CA ILE A 463 -7.38 -16.22 -14.72
C ILE A 463 -8.27 -15.30 -13.90
N LEU A 464 -8.61 -14.13 -14.45
CA LEU A 464 -9.63 -13.28 -13.85
C LEU A 464 -10.99 -13.94 -14.05
N PHE A 465 -11.82 -13.91 -13.01
CA PHE A 465 -13.17 -14.43 -13.04
C PHE A 465 -14.17 -13.44 -12.46
N SER A 466 -15.42 -13.60 -12.85
CA SER A 466 -16.56 -12.89 -12.27
C SER A 466 -17.46 -13.87 -11.51
N GLU A 467 -18.15 -13.38 -10.48
CA GLU A 467 -19.07 -14.19 -9.66
C GLU A 467 -20.16 -14.85 -10.49
N GLY A 468 -20.18 -16.17 -10.61
CA GLY A 468 -21.07 -16.96 -11.46
C GLY A 468 -20.35 -17.66 -12.62
N ASP A 469 -19.07 -17.36 -12.86
CA ASP A 469 -18.22 -18.17 -13.72
C ASP A 469 -18.03 -19.58 -13.11
N LYS A 470 -17.77 -20.59 -13.94
CA LYS A 470 -17.62 -21.99 -13.52
C LYS A 470 -16.18 -22.46 -13.67
N LEU A 471 -15.70 -23.17 -12.65
CA LEU A 471 -14.45 -23.93 -12.66
C LEU A 471 -14.77 -25.42 -12.82
N GLU A 472 -14.35 -26.02 -13.92
CA GLU A 472 -14.45 -27.47 -14.16
C GLU A 472 -13.07 -28.09 -14.05
N ILE A 473 -12.94 -29.10 -13.20
CA ILE A 473 -11.70 -29.85 -12.96
C ILE A 473 -11.96 -31.31 -13.22
N TYR A 474 -11.20 -31.88 -14.14
CA TYR A 474 -11.12 -33.32 -14.34
C TYR A 474 -9.82 -33.85 -13.75
N HIS A 475 -9.89 -34.98 -13.05
CA HIS A 475 -8.73 -35.74 -12.58
C HIS A 475 -9.03 -37.24 -12.69
N ALA A 476 -8.17 -38.00 -13.37
CA ALA A 476 -8.40 -39.42 -13.63
C ALA A 476 -8.56 -40.25 -12.34
N GLN A 477 -7.90 -39.84 -11.26
CA GLN A 477 -7.90 -40.46 -9.93
C GLN A 477 -8.41 -39.50 -8.84
N ALA A 478 -9.45 -38.73 -9.14
CA ALA A 478 -9.89 -37.61 -8.31
C ALA A 478 -10.17 -37.99 -6.84
N GLU A 479 -10.77 -39.15 -6.61
CA GLU A 479 -11.20 -39.64 -5.28
C GLU A 479 -10.07 -39.71 -4.26
N GLU A 480 -8.89 -40.18 -4.66
CA GLU A 480 -7.75 -40.35 -3.76
C GLU A 480 -6.75 -39.18 -3.84
N ARG A 481 -6.77 -38.41 -4.94
CA ARG A 481 -5.62 -37.59 -5.36
C ARG A 481 -5.95 -36.14 -5.73
N LEU A 482 -7.23 -35.75 -5.73
CA LEU A 482 -7.61 -34.33 -5.72
C LEU A 482 -7.87 -33.89 -4.29
N LYS A 483 -6.93 -33.14 -3.70
CA LYS A 483 -7.06 -32.58 -2.35
C LYS A 483 -7.62 -31.17 -2.44
N ILE A 484 -8.71 -30.90 -1.72
CA ILE A 484 -9.34 -29.58 -1.65
C ILE A 484 -9.34 -29.10 -0.21
N PHE A 485 -8.78 -27.91 0.01
CA PHE A 485 -8.78 -27.21 1.29
C PHE A 485 -9.64 -25.95 1.19
N SER A 486 -10.60 -25.79 2.11
CA SER A 486 -11.39 -24.56 2.25
C SER A 486 -11.18 -23.96 3.63
N SER A 487 -10.91 -22.66 3.69
CA SER A 487 -10.87 -21.95 4.97
C SER A 487 -12.29 -21.83 5.54
N GLY A 488 -12.48 -22.17 6.83
CA GLY A 488 -13.75 -21.99 7.55
C GLY A 488 -14.79 -23.11 7.40
N VAL A 489 -14.52 -24.12 6.57
CA VAL A 489 -15.43 -25.27 6.39
C VAL A 489 -14.60 -26.55 6.44
N LYS A 490 -14.65 -27.30 7.55
CA LYS A 490 -14.18 -28.70 7.62
C LYS A 490 -15.13 -29.63 6.85
N VAL A 491 -15.48 -29.28 5.61
CA VAL A 491 -16.14 -30.21 4.71
C VAL A 491 -15.03 -30.78 3.86
N ASN A 492 -14.69 -32.04 4.12
CA ASN A 492 -14.04 -32.85 3.12
C ASN A 492 -14.99 -32.80 1.91
N PHE A 493 -14.62 -32.06 0.87
CA PHE A 493 -15.28 -32.21 -0.41
C PHE A 493 -14.97 -33.64 -0.84
N ALA A 494 -15.90 -34.57 -0.61
CA ALA A 494 -15.80 -35.88 -1.23
C ALA A 494 -15.83 -35.62 -2.74
N VAL A 495 -14.71 -35.92 -3.40
CA VAL A 495 -14.58 -35.91 -4.85
C VAL A 495 -14.83 -37.33 -5.31
N ASP A 496 -16.10 -37.71 -5.39
CA ASP A 496 -16.56 -39.05 -5.80
C ASP A 496 -16.64 -39.22 -7.32
N VAL A 497 -16.34 -38.16 -8.08
CA VAL A 497 -16.43 -38.14 -9.53
C VAL A 497 -15.16 -37.57 -10.15
N LYS A 498 -14.77 -38.13 -11.31
CA LYS A 498 -13.58 -37.69 -12.06
C LYS A 498 -13.65 -36.23 -12.48
N THR A 499 -14.86 -35.68 -12.68
CA THR A 499 -15.07 -34.27 -13.03
C THR A 499 -15.86 -33.56 -11.94
N THR A 500 -15.28 -32.51 -11.37
CA THR A 500 -15.97 -31.63 -10.41
C THR A 500 -16.15 -30.24 -11.00
N THR A 501 -17.34 -29.67 -10.85
CA THR A 501 -17.64 -28.29 -11.26
C THR A 501 -17.96 -27.42 -10.04
N PHE A 502 -17.38 -26.24 -10.00
CA PHE A 502 -17.62 -25.21 -8.99
C PHE A 502 -18.16 -23.95 -9.63
N ILE A 503 -19.01 -23.23 -8.90
CA ILE A 503 -19.38 -21.84 -9.19
C ILE A 503 -18.39 -20.96 -8.44
N MET A 504 -17.76 -20.02 -9.14
CA MET A 504 -16.87 -19.02 -8.55
C MET A 504 -17.72 -17.88 -7.98
N THR A 505 -17.51 -17.52 -6.73
CA THR A 505 -18.26 -16.46 -6.04
C THR A 505 -17.32 -15.47 -5.37
N SER A 506 -17.87 -14.35 -4.92
CA SER A 506 -17.15 -13.37 -4.10
C SER A 506 -16.57 -13.96 -2.79
N LYS A 507 -17.09 -15.11 -2.35
CA LYS A 507 -16.63 -15.84 -1.17
C LYS A 507 -15.67 -17.01 -1.48
N GLY A 508 -15.43 -17.33 -2.75
CA GLY A 508 -14.56 -18.44 -3.15
C GLY A 508 -15.23 -19.37 -4.16
N LEU A 509 -15.31 -20.66 -3.84
CA LEU A 509 -15.91 -21.68 -4.70
C LEU A 509 -17.11 -22.32 -4.01
N GLU A 510 -18.17 -22.57 -4.77
CA GLU A 510 -19.33 -23.33 -4.32
C GLU A 510 -19.47 -24.56 -5.22
N LYS A 511 -19.53 -25.77 -4.64
CA LYS A 511 -19.68 -27.01 -5.42
C LYS A 511 -21.03 -26.99 -6.12
N CYS A 512 -21.06 -27.21 -7.44
CA CYS A 512 -22.31 -27.53 -8.13
C CYS A 512 -22.77 -28.92 -7.66
N LEU A 513 -23.67 -28.97 -6.69
CA LEU A 513 -24.43 -30.19 -6.43
C LEU A 513 -25.33 -30.39 -7.64
N PHE A 514 -24.95 -31.28 -8.56
CA PHE A 514 -25.86 -31.68 -9.62
C PHE A 514 -27.12 -32.25 -8.95
N SER A 515 -28.27 -31.60 -9.15
CA SER A 515 -29.53 -32.33 -9.20
C SER A 515 -29.39 -33.35 -10.34
N PRO A 516 -29.75 -34.63 -10.14
CA PRO A 516 -29.64 -35.62 -11.20
C PRO A 516 -30.43 -35.11 -12.42
N GLN A 517 -29.78 -35.06 -13.59
CA GLN A 517 -30.49 -34.83 -14.84
C GLN A 517 -31.57 -35.92 -14.99
N PRO A 518 -32.81 -35.57 -15.35
CA PRO A 518 -33.83 -36.57 -15.64
C PRO A 518 -33.33 -37.40 -16.83
N THR A 519 -33.11 -38.69 -16.59
CA THR A 519 -32.82 -39.66 -17.63
C THR A 519 -33.97 -39.65 -18.62
N GLN A 520 -33.64 -39.63 -19.91
CA GLN A 520 -34.58 -39.70 -21.01
C GLN A 520 -35.45 -40.95 -20.84
N GLY A 521 -36.69 -40.80 -20.36
CA GLY A 521 -37.61 -41.92 -20.12
C GLY A 521 -38.59 -41.84 -18.95
N ASP A 522 -38.66 -40.74 -18.17
CA ASP A 522 -39.73 -40.60 -17.17
C ASP A 522 -40.96 -39.94 -17.82
N THR A 523 -41.97 -40.77 -18.11
CA THR A 523 -43.24 -40.40 -18.73
C THR A 523 -44.04 -39.41 -17.89
N THR A 524 -44.90 -38.66 -18.57
CA THR A 524 -45.75 -37.52 -18.18
C THR A 524 -46.59 -37.64 -16.89
N ASP A 525 -46.56 -38.75 -16.15
CA ASP A 525 -47.46 -38.99 -15.02
C ASP A 525 -46.91 -38.50 -13.66
N LYS A 526 -45.60 -38.21 -13.55
CA LYS A 526 -45.04 -37.64 -12.30
C LYS A 526 -45.08 -36.11 -12.23
N MET A 527 -45.34 -35.40 -13.34
CA MET A 527 -45.59 -33.95 -13.30
C MET A 527 -47.03 -33.62 -12.85
N ALA A 528 -47.98 -34.55 -12.97
CA ALA A 528 -49.37 -34.33 -12.54
C ALA A 528 -49.55 -34.42 -11.01
N GLN A 529 -48.73 -35.20 -10.29
CA GLN A 529 -48.79 -35.27 -8.82
C GLN A 529 -48.16 -34.08 -8.09
N ALA A 530 -47.34 -33.26 -8.77
CA ALA A 530 -46.74 -32.07 -8.16
C ALA A 530 -47.64 -30.81 -8.24
N ILE A 531 -48.77 -30.87 -8.96
CA ILE A 531 -49.69 -29.72 -9.18
C ILE A 531 -51.04 -29.92 -8.46
N SER A 532 -51.27 -31.06 -7.79
CA SER A 532 -52.51 -31.37 -7.06
C SER A 532 -52.51 -30.96 -5.57
N GLY A 533 -51.47 -30.26 -5.09
CA GLY A 533 -51.28 -29.99 -3.65
C GLY A 533 -51.72 -28.62 -3.14
N PHE A 534 -52.33 -27.76 -3.97
CA PHE A 534 -52.77 -26.44 -3.54
C PHE A 534 -54.27 -26.25 -3.77
N THR A 535 -55.07 -26.47 -2.73
CA THR A 535 -56.40 -25.88 -2.60
C THR A 535 -56.26 -24.44 -2.10
N PRO A 536 -56.65 -23.41 -2.87
CA PRO A 536 -56.71 -22.05 -2.34
C PRO A 536 -57.96 -21.88 -1.47
N PRO A 537 -57.95 -20.96 -0.48
CA PRO A 537 -59.14 -20.65 0.31
C PRO A 537 -60.17 -19.88 -0.56
N PRO A 538 -61.47 -19.94 -0.23
CA PRO A 538 -62.50 -19.27 -1.02
C PRO A 538 -62.38 -17.74 -0.86
N LEU A 539 -62.33 -17.05 -1.99
CA LEU A 539 -62.46 -15.60 -2.08
C LEU A 539 -63.95 -15.25 -2.14
N ASP A 540 -64.46 -14.66 -1.05
CA ASP A 540 -65.72 -13.94 -1.10
C ASP A 540 -65.56 -12.67 -1.94
N ALA A 541 -66.53 -12.46 -2.81
CA ALA A 541 -66.59 -11.41 -3.81
C ALA A 541 -66.82 -10.03 -3.17
N VAL A 542 -65.99 -9.05 -3.53
CA VAL A 542 -66.42 -7.65 -3.65
C VAL A 542 -65.76 -7.02 -4.88
N SER A 543 -66.60 -6.66 -5.84
CA SER A 543 -66.28 -5.84 -7.01
C SER A 543 -65.68 -4.48 -6.61
N TYR A 544 -64.72 -3.94 -7.36
CA TYR A 544 -64.75 -2.53 -7.79
C TYR A 544 -63.69 -2.27 -8.89
N GLN A 545 -63.95 -1.21 -9.63
CA GLN A 545 -63.59 -0.92 -11.02
C GLN A 545 -62.11 -0.61 -11.30
N GLN A 546 -61.73 -0.91 -12.55
CA GLN A 546 -60.83 -0.13 -13.43
C GLN A 546 -60.18 1.13 -12.82
N ASP A 547 -58.84 1.16 -12.76
CA ASP A 547 -58.11 2.11 -13.60
C ASP A 547 -56.61 1.82 -13.77
N ASN A 548 -56.11 2.30 -14.90
CA ASN A 548 -54.83 2.07 -15.53
C ASN A 548 -53.63 2.81 -14.87
N ARG A 549 -52.43 2.24 -15.08
CA ARG A 549 -51.06 2.81 -14.94
C ARG A 549 -50.44 2.90 -13.52
N LEU A 550 -49.58 1.93 -13.21
CA LEU A 550 -48.52 2.07 -12.20
C LEU A 550 -47.15 2.16 -12.91
N THR A 551 -46.41 3.22 -12.61
CA THR A 551 -45.05 3.45 -13.12
C THR A 551 -44.00 2.70 -12.29
N PRO A 552 -42.78 2.46 -12.84
CA PRO A 552 -41.73 1.64 -12.20
C PRO A 552 -41.27 2.11 -10.81
N SER A 553 -41.61 3.33 -10.41
CA SER A 553 -41.23 3.90 -9.11
C SER A 553 -42.05 3.36 -7.92
N LYS A 554 -43.21 2.73 -8.12
CA LYS A 554 -44.02 2.17 -7.01
C LYS A 554 -43.78 0.69 -6.72
N PHE A 555 -42.99 -0.01 -7.53
CA PHE A 555 -42.64 -1.41 -7.28
C PHE A 555 -41.49 -1.55 -6.26
N PHE A 556 -40.61 -0.55 -6.17
CA PHE A 556 -39.44 -0.60 -5.27
C PHE A 556 -39.73 -0.22 -3.81
N SER A 557 -40.87 0.40 -3.50
CA SER A 557 -41.25 0.70 -2.10
C SER A 557 -41.95 -0.47 -1.40
N ALA A 558 -42.35 -1.54 -2.11
CA ALA A 558 -43.01 -2.70 -1.52
C ALA A 558 -42.03 -3.81 -1.06
N LEU A 559 -40.74 -3.71 -1.39
CA LEU A 559 -39.72 -4.71 -1.06
C LEU A 559 -38.86 -4.37 0.17
N VAL A 560 -39.08 -3.21 0.81
CA VAL A 560 -38.30 -2.75 1.99
C VAL A 560 -39.10 -2.82 3.31
N SER A 561 -40.34 -3.33 3.31
CA SER A 561 -41.16 -3.47 4.54
C SER A 561 -41.59 -4.89 4.91
N ALA A 562 -40.88 -5.92 4.43
CA ALA A 562 -41.06 -7.30 4.88
C ALA A 562 -39.72 -7.90 5.31
N GLY A 563 -39.27 -7.52 6.51
CA GLY A 563 -38.02 -7.97 7.08
C GLY A 563 -37.86 -7.50 8.53
N SER A 564 -38.92 -7.58 9.33
CA SER A 564 -38.83 -7.44 10.78
C SER A 564 -39.86 -8.36 11.43
N TYR A 565 -39.35 -9.22 12.32
CA TYR A 565 -40.00 -10.14 13.26
C TYR A 565 -40.45 -11.53 12.77
N GLY A 566 -39.87 -12.53 13.43
CA GLY A 566 -40.07 -13.98 13.30
C GLY A 566 -38.83 -14.71 13.78
#